data_AF-A0A4V1ZSJ5-F1
#
_entry.id   AF-A0A4V1ZSJ5-F1
#
_cell.length_a   1.000
_cell.length_b   1.000
_cell.length_c   1.000
_cell.angle_alpha   90.00
_cell.angle_beta   90.00
_cell.angle_gamma   90.00
#
_symmetry.space_group_name_H-M   'P 1'
#
loop_
_entity.id
_entity.type
_entity.pdbx_description
1 polymer ?
#
loop_
_entity_poly.entity_id
_entity_poly.type
_entity_poly.pdbx_seq_one_letter_code
_entity_poly.pdbx_strand_id
1 'polypeptide(L)'
;HQLVGGHAPRRVPADELVADIGRPAPLAAEPARDADEVEAIHADVLRAIVADADAAFRPPAVLFQDFQVRCRMAGLAKPPLDLPAFARRLACARAGIFDVEAEEWAGAMALAATLPDDMIGAFLLVARAAKEGRACPSDAELATTYGTSSLGRVRRLIGYIESRDLFVTRVDLSGKRSIAIPRLGWTTEPAEAA
;
A
#
# COMPACT_ATOMS: atom_id res chain seq x y z
N HIS A 1 -39.21 -71.97 37.12
CA HIS A 1 -39.26 -70.82 38.04
C HIS A 1 -37.95 -70.03 37.86
N GLN A 2 -38.02 -68.81 37.31
CA GLN A 2 -37.08 -67.67 37.45
C GLN A 2 -35.59 -67.83 37.04
N LEU A 3 -34.82 -66.85 36.57
CA LEU A 3 -35.00 -65.47 36.08
C LEU A 3 -33.66 -65.06 35.40
N VAL A 4 -33.81 -64.29 34.33
CA VAL A 4 -32.93 -63.36 33.60
C VAL A 4 -31.69 -62.78 34.34
N GLY A 5 -30.60 -62.59 33.59
CA GLY A 5 -29.51 -61.67 33.97
C GLY A 5 -28.64 -61.23 32.78
N GLY A 6 -29.19 -60.43 31.87
CA GLY A 6 -28.46 -59.83 30.74
C GLY A 6 -27.43 -58.80 31.20
N HIS A 7 -26.23 -58.84 30.61
CA HIS A 7 -25.18 -57.85 30.81
C HIS A 7 -25.56 -56.54 30.11
N ALA A 8 -26.08 -55.57 30.87
CA ALA A 8 -26.36 -54.23 30.35
C ALA A 8 -25.03 -53.46 30.15
N PRO A 9 -24.82 -52.79 29.00
CA PRO A 9 -23.67 -51.90 28.84
C PRO A 9 -23.82 -50.72 29.80
N ARG A 10 -22.72 -50.39 30.49
CA ARG A 10 -22.63 -49.31 31.46
C ARG A 10 -23.02 -47.99 30.77
N ARG A 11 -24.16 -47.40 31.15
CA ARG A 11 -24.52 -46.03 30.73
C ARG A 11 -23.63 -45.06 31.48
N VAL A 12 -22.74 -44.39 30.75
CA VAL A 12 -21.96 -43.26 31.27
C VAL A 12 -22.95 -42.12 31.56
N PRO A 13 -22.93 -41.50 32.77
CA PRO A 13 -23.80 -40.37 33.08
C PRO A 13 -23.50 -39.18 32.16
N ALA A 14 -24.53 -38.44 31.74
CA ALA A 14 -24.42 -37.30 30.82
C ALA A 14 -23.52 -36.15 31.37
N ASP A 15 -23.21 -36.18 32.66
CA ASP A 15 -22.44 -35.13 33.35
C ASP A 15 -20.93 -35.26 33.12
N GLU A 16 -20.44 -36.41 32.63
CA GLU A 16 -19.02 -36.64 32.28
C GLU A 16 -18.67 -36.22 30.84
N LEU A 17 -19.64 -35.81 30.02
CA LEU A 17 -19.43 -35.41 28.61
C LEU A 17 -19.22 -33.91 28.40
N VAL A 18 -19.22 -33.10 29.46
CA VAL A 18 -19.15 -31.62 29.36
C VAL A 18 -17.76 -31.05 29.69
N ALA A 19 -16.82 -31.87 30.18
CA ALA A 19 -15.54 -31.39 30.67
C ALA A 19 -14.38 -31.38 29.65
N ASP A 20 -14.62 -31.69 28.36
CA ASP A 20 -13.53 -31.84 27.37
C ASP A 20 -13.67 -30.95 26.11
N ILE A 21 -14.42 -29.85 26.18
CA ILE A 21 -14.53 -28.85 25.08
C ILE A 21 -13.76 -27.56 25.42
N GLY A 22 -12.78 -27.64 26.33
CA GLY A 22 -12.28 -26.46 27.04
C GLY A 22 -10.86 -25.99 26.74
N ARG A 23 -10.11 -26.63 25.84
CA ARG A 23 -8.75 -26.17 25.51
C ARG A 23 -8.57 -26.12 23.99
N PRO A 24 -8.57 -24.92 23.37
CA PRO A 24 -8.03 -24.83 22.02
C PRO A 24 -6.60 -25.39 22.09
N ALA A 25 -6.35 -26.46 21.34
CA ALA A 25 -4.98 -26.88 21.08
C ALA A 25 -4.24 -25.63 20.57
N PRO A 26 -3.01 -25.35 21.04
CA PRO A 26 -2.23 -24.28 20.44
C PRO A 26 -2.22 -24.56 18.94
N LEU A 27 -2.83 -23.65 18.15
CA LEU A 27 -2.77 -23.73 16.70
C LEU A 27 -1.29 -23.93 16.39
N ALA A 28 -0.95 -25.04 15.72
CA ALA A 28 0.39 -25.22 15.21
C ALA A 28 0.74 -23.90 14.52
N ALA A 29 1.84 -23.27 14.92
CA ALA A 29 2.27 -22.03 14.31
C ALA A 29 2.29 -22.27 12.80
N GLU A 30 1.43 -21.58 12.06
CA GLU A 30 1.45 -21.64 10.60
C GLU A 30 2.90 -21.38 10.19
N PRO A 31 3.48 -22.17 9.26
CA PRO A 31 4.84 -21.94 8.82
C PRO A 31 4.95 -20.47 8.45
N ALA A 32 5.92 -19.78 9.07
CA ALA A 32 6.14 -18.37 8.79
C ALA A 32 6.35 -18.23 7.28
N ARG A 33 5.47 -17.47 6.62
CA ARG A 33 5.62 -17.15 5.19
C ARG A 33 7.00 -16.55 4.96
N ASP A 34 7.59 -16.87 3.82
CA ASP A 34 8.84 -16.22 3.43
C ASP A 34 8.62 -14.72 3.16
N ALA A 35 9.71 -13.95 3.19
CA ALA A 35 9.61 -12.50 3.05
C ALA A 35 9.05 -12.07 1.68
N ASP A 36 9.36 -12.84 0.63
CA ASP A 36 8.95 -12.57 -0.75
C ASP A 36 7.44 -12.77 -0.91
N GLU A 37 6.87 -13.80 -0.28
CA GLU A 37 5.45 -14.09 -0.25
C GLU A 37 4.67 -13.02 0.52
N VAL A 38 5.22 -12.55 1.65
CA VAL A 38 4.65 -11.43 2.42
C VAL A 38 4.62 -10.16 1.57
N GLU A 39 5.71 -9.86 0.86
CA GLU A 39 5.81 -8.70 0.00
C GLU A 39 4.85 -8.78 -1.20
N ALA A 40 4.70 -9.95 -1.82
CA ALA A 40 3.72 -10.17 -2.88
C ALA A 40 2.29 -9.90 -2.41
N ILE A 41 1.92 -10.37 -1.21
CA ILE A 41 0.60 -10.08 -0.61
C ILE A 41 0.42 -8.58 -0.40
N HIS A 42 1.42 -7.88 0.14
CA HIS A 42 1.34 -6.44 0.33
C HIS A 42 1.12 -5.71 -0.99
N ALA A 43 1.91 -6.04 -2.03
CA ALA A 43 1.79 -5.45 -3.35
C ALA A 43 0.39 -5.66 -3.95
N ASP A 44 -0.15 -6.88 -3.85
CA ASP A 44 -1.47 -7.22 -4.37
C ASP A 44 -2.60 -6.51 -3.63
N VAL A 45 -2.54 -6.46 -2.30
CA VAL A 45 -3.53 -5.76 -1.48
C VAL A 45 -3.49 -4.27 -1.76
N LEU A 46 -2.30 -3.66 -1.84
CA LEU A 46 -2.15 -2.24 -2.16
C LEU A 46 -2.68 -1.92 -3.55
N ARG A 47 -2.41 -2.78 -4.54
CA ARG A 47 -2.97 -2.66 -5.89
C ARG A 47 -4.49 -2.67 -5.88
N ALA A 48 -5.09 -3.59 -5.12
CA ALA A 48 -6.53 -3.66 -4.97
C ALA A 48 -7.15 -2.48 -4.22
N ILE A 49 -6.41 -1.83 -3.32
CA ILE A 49 -6.85 -0.60 -2.62
C ILE A 49 -6.79 0.60 -3.56
N VAL A 50 -5.69 0.80 -4.29
CA VAL A 50 -5.55 1.98 -5.16
C VAL A 50 -6.37 1.89 -6.44
N ALA A 51 -6.81 0.69 -6.84
CA ALA A 51 -7.77 0.49 -7.93
C ALA A 51 -9.19 0.97 -7.59
N ASP A 52 -9.52 1.13 -6.30
CA ASP A 52 -10.76 1.75 -5.85
C ASP A 52 -10.64 3.28 -5.91
N ALA A 53 -11.39 3.91 -6.81
CA ALA A 53 -11.34 5.35 -7.04
C ALA A 53 -11.69 6.17 -5.77
N ASP A 54 -12.55 5.63 -4.90
CA ASP A 54 -12.93 6.30 -3.66
C ASP A 54 -11.82 6.25 -2.60
N ALA A 55 -10.83 5.35 -2.75
CA ALA A 55 -9.71 5.21 -1.82
C ALA A 55 -8.78 6.42 -1.79
N ALA A 56 -8.74 7.26 -2.84
CA ALA A 56 -7.88 8.43 -2.89
C ALA A 56 -8.18 9.44 -1.74
N PHE A 57 -9.46 9.56 -1.36
CA PHE A 57 -9.93 10.55 -0.39
C PHE A 57 -10.31 9.94 0.98
N ARG A 58 -10.20 8.62 1.15
CA ARG A 58 -10.43 7.98 2.44
C ARG A 58 -9.30 8.32 3.44
N PRO A 59 -9.62 8.50 4.74
CA PRO A 59 -8.61 8.75 5.76
C PRO A 59 -7.58 7.61 5.85
N PRO A 60 -6.28 7.89 6.10
CA PRO A 60 -5.24 6.85 6.16
C PRO A 60 -5.53 5.72 7.16
N ALA A 61 -6.11 6.05 8.32
CA ALA A 61 -6.47 5.05 9.33
C ALA A 61 -7.54 4.05 8.82
N VAL A 62 -8.49 4.51 8.01
CA VAL A 62 -9.53 3.66 7.40
C VAL A 62 -8.90 2.74 6.34
N LEU A 63 -8.01 3.29 5.50
CA LEU A 63 -7.30 2.49 4.51
C LEU A 63 -6.35 1.47 5.14
N PHE A 64 -5.75 1.80 6.29
CA PHE A 64 -4.91 0.87 7.03
C PHE A 64 -5.70 -0.30 7.61
N GLN A 65 -6.92 -0.03 8.13
CA GLN A 65 -7.83 -1.10 8.57
C GLN A 65 -8.26 -2.00 7.40
N ASP A 66 -8.63 -1.41 6.25
CA ASP A 66 -8.96 -2.15 5.02
C ASP A 66 -7.78 -3.03 4.58
N PHE A 67 -6.57 -2.47 4.54
CA PHE A 67 -5.34 -3.20 4.27
C PHE A 67 -5.13 -4.39 5.22
N GLN A 68 -5.28 -4.19 6.53
CA GLN A 68 -5.16 -5.25 7.52
C GLN A 68 -6.22 -6.36 7.36
N VAL A 69 -7.45 -5.99 6.99
CA VAL A 69 -8.51 -6.97 6.69
C VAL A 69 -8.12 -7.81 5.47
N ARG A 70 -7.74 -7.16 4.36
CA ARG A 70 -7.37 -7.85 3.12
C ARG A 70 -6.13 -8.74 3.26
N CYS A 71 -5.11 -8.27 4.00
CA CYS A 71 -3.93 -9.10 4.33
C CYS A 71 -4.34 -10.37 5.08
N ARG A 72 -5.20 -10.25 6.10
CA ARG A 72 -5.71 -11.43 6.84
C ARG A 72 -6.49 -12.38 5.94
N MET A 73 -7.31 -11.86 5.03
CA MET A 73 -8.04 -12.68 4.05
C MET A 73 -7.12 -13.38 3.06
N ALA A 74 -5.97 -12.78 2.73
CA ALA A 74 -4.90 -13.40 1.95
C ALA A 74 -4.03 -14.39 2.75
N GLY A 75 -4.35 -14.60 4.03
CA GLY A 75 -3.65 -15.51 4.94
C GLY A 75 -2.37 -14.93 5.56
N LEU A 76 -2.25 -13.60 5.63
CA LEU A 76 -1.26 -12.89 6.43
C LEU A 76 -1.93 -12.38 7.71
N ALA A 77 -2.05 -13.27 8.72
CA ALA A 77 -2.81 -13.01 9.94
C ALA A 77 -2.32 -11.78 10.74
N LYS A 78 -1.01 -11.52 10.68
CA LYS A 78 -0.37 -10.38 11.33
C LYS A 78 0.53 -9.65 10.32
N PRO A 79 0.01 -8.67 9.57
CA PRO A 79 0.84 -7.89 8.65
C PRO A 79 1.93 -7.15 9.44
N PRO A 80 3.20 -7.20 9.00
CA PRO A 80 4.32 -6.61 9.75
C PRO A 80 4.43 -5.08 9.61
N LEU A 81 3.54 -4.44 8.84
CA LEU A 81 3.55 -2.99 8.64
C LEU A 81 2.79 -2.25 9.75
N ASP A 82 3.44 -1.26 10.35
CA ASP A 82 2.78 -0.23 11.15
C ASP A 82 2.13 0.84 10.26
N LEU A 83 1.38 1.76 10.87
CA LEU A 83 0.66 2.79 10.13
C LEU A 83 1.60 3.71 9.30
N PRO A 84 2.74 4.19 9.83
CA PRO A 84 3.70 4.95 9.03
C PRO A 84 4.28 4.17 7.83
N ALA A 85 4.69 2.91 8.03
CA ALA A 85 5.21 2.08 6.95
C ALA A 85 4.15 1.80 5.88
N PHE A 86 2.90 1.54 6.31
CA PHE A 86 1.76 1.45 5.40
C PHE A 86 1.55 2.74 4.60
N ALA A 87 1.57 3.92 5.24
CA ALA A 87 1.37 5.18 4.56
C ALA A 87 2.41 5.41 3.44
N ARG A 88 3.68 5.08 3.71
CA ARG A 88 4.75 5.14 2.70
C ARG A 88 4.52 4.15 1.55
N ARG A 89 4.15 2.90 1.85
CA ARG A 89 3.83 1.90 0.83
C ARG A 89 2.61 2.29 0.00
N LEU A 90 1.57 2.85 0.61
CA LEU A 90 0.40 3.38 -0.08
C LEU A 90 0.77 4.55 -1.00
N ALA A 91 1.66 5.45 -0.57
CA ALA A 91 2.15 6.53 -1.42
C ALA A 91 2.88 6.01 -2.67
N CYS A 92 3.71 4.97 -2.53
CA CYS A 92 4.36 4.29 -3.66
C CYS A 92 3.33 3.65 -4.59
N ALA A 93 2.36 2.92 -4.03
CA ALA A 93 1.29 2.27 -4.79
C ALA A 93 0.43 3.27 -5.57
N ARG A 94 0.13 4.45 -5.00
CA ARG A 94 -0.59 5.53 -5.69
C ARG A 94 0.19 6.10 -6.87
N ALA A 95 1.52 6.06 -6.84
CA ALA A 95 2.37 6.38 -7.99
C ALA A 95 2.45 5.23 -9.03
N GLY A 96 1.85 4.08 -8.74
CA GLY A 96 1.92 2.87 -9.56
C GLY A 96 3.17 2.03 -9.35
N ILE A 97 3.91 2.26 -8.25
CA ILE A 97 5.10 1.47 -7.88
C ILE A 97 4.69 0.49 -6.77
N PHE A 98 4.63 -0.79 -7.12
CA PHE A 98 4.23 -1.87 -6.21
C PHE A 98 5.40 -2.69 -5.70
N ASP A 99 6.47 -2.79 -6.49
CA ASP A 99 7.75 -3.33 -6.07
C ASP A 99 8.67 -2.16 -5.70
N VAL A 100 8.83 -1.92 -4.40
CA VAL A 100 9.63 -0.80 -3.89
C VAL A 100 11.12 -1.15 -3.77
N GLU A 101 11.46 -2.44 -3.90
CA GLU A 101 12.82 -2.95 -3.75
C GLU A 101 13.51 -3.14 -5.10
N ALA A 102 12.75 -3.11 -6.19
CA ALA A 102 13.28 -3.09 -7.55
C ALA A 102 14.35 -2.00 -7.72
N GLU A 103 15.56 -2.45 -8.09
CA GLU A 103 16.77 -1.63 -8.25
C GLU A 103 16.55 -0.40 -9.14
N GLU A 104 15.69 -0.54 -10.14
CA GLU A 104 15.39 0.53 -11.08
C GLU A 104 14.72 1.77 -10.45
N TRP A 105 14.14 1.60 -9.25
CA TRP A 105 13.48 2.64 -8.44
C TRP A 105 14.33 3.10 -7.26
N ALA A 106 15.44 2.44 -6.95
CA ALA A 106 16.25 2.70 -5.75
C ALA A 106 16.65 4.18 -5.61
N GLY A 107 17.11 4.79 -6.71
CA GLY A 107 17.46 6.21 -6.75
C GLY A 107 16.27 7.14 -6.47
N ALA A 108 15.09 6.84 -7.03
CA ALA A 108 13.88 7.62 -6.80
C ALA A 108 13.39 7.48 -5.34
N MET A 109 13.42 6.27 -4.79
CA MET A 109 13.07 6.04 -3.38
C MET A 109 13.99 6.79 -2.42
N ALA A 110 15.30 6.82 -2.70
CA ALA A 110 16.26 7.56 -1.90
C ALA A 110 16.00 9.07 -1.90
N LEU A 111 15.58 9.65 -3.03
CA LEU A 111 15.19 11.07 -3.10
C LEU A 111 13.85 11.31 -2.40
N ALA A 112 12.87 10.44 -2.61
CA ALA A 112 11.55 10.54 -2.00
C ALA A 112 11.62 10.51 -0.46
N ALA A 113 12.52 9.70 0.11
CA ALA A 113 12.74 9.62 1.55
C ALA A 113 13.25 10.94 2.19
N THR A 114 13.65 11.93 1.39
CA THR A 114 14.05 13.27 1.89
C THR A 114 12.88 14.26 1.95
N LEU A 115 11.71 13.86 1.46
CA LEU A 115 10.49 14.65 1.44
C LEU A 115 9.58 14.29 2.63
N PRO A 116 8.66 15.19 3.01
CA PRO A 116 7.54 14.83 3.89
C PRO A 116 6.73 13.66 3.32
N ASP A 117 6.24 12.78 4.19
CA ASP A 117 5.53 11.54 3.81
C ASP A 117 4.34 11.78 2.86
N ASP A 118 3.62 12.89 3.02
CA ASP A 118 2.48 13.26 2.18
C ASP A 118 2.89 13.66 0.75
N MET A 119 4.15 14.02 0.52
CA MET A 119 4.65 14.41 -0.81
C MET A 119 5.28 13.25 -1.59
N ILE A 120 5.61 12.14 -0.92
CA ILE A 120 6.30 10.98 -1.52
C ILE A 120 5.55 10.48 -2.77
N GLY A 121 4.23 10.29 -2.66
CA GLY A 121 3.43 9.75 -3.77
C GLY A 121 3.45 10.65 -5.00
N ALA A 122 3.30 11.96 -4.81
CA ALA A 122 3.31 12.92 -5.92
C ALA A 122 4.69 13.03 -6.58
N PHE A 123 5.78 12.99 -5.78
CA PHE A 123 7.13 12.92 -6.30
C PHE A 123 7.35 11.66 -7.14
N LEU A 124 6.98 10.49 -6.60
CA LEU A 124 7.16 9.20 -7.28
C LEU A 124 6.30 9.08 -8.54
N LEU A 125 5.12 9.70 -8.59
CA LEU A 125 4.29 9.72 -9.80
C LEU A 125 5.01 10.41 -10.96
N VAL A 126 5.63 11.57 -10.71
CA VAL A 126 6.44 12.28 -11.70
C VAL A 126 7.69 11.49 -12.03
N ALA A 127 8.37 10.92 -11.03
CA ALA A 127 9.57 10.11 -11.25
C ALA A 127 9.30 8.90 -12.14
N ARG A 128 8.18 8.23 -11.92
CA ARG A 128 7.73 7.12 -12.76
C ARG A 128 7.45 7.57 -14.19
N ALA A 129 6.69 8.67 -14.37
CA ALA A 129 6.44 9.22 -15.70
C ALA A 129 7.73 9.61 -16.42
N ALA A 130 8.68 10.21 -15.71
CA ALA A 130 9.97 10.65 -16.24
C ALA A 130 10.87 9.47 -16.64
N LYS A 131 10.94 8.42 -15.81
CA LYS A 131 11.71 7.20 -16.11
C LYS A 131 11.14 6.47 -17.33
N GLU A 132 9.81 6.40 -17.44
CA GLU A 132 9.11 5.68 -18.50
C GLU A 132 8.92 6.52 -19.79
N GLY A 133 9.44 7.75 -19.85
CA GLY A 133 9.28 8.64 -21.02
C GLY A 133 7.82 9.00 -21.32
N ARG A 134 6.98 9.09 -20.28
CA ARG A 134 5.56 9.43 -20.39
C ARG A 134 5.33 10.93 -20.23
N ALA A 135 4.16 11.36 -20.69
CA ALA A 135 3.61 12.70 -20.47
C ALA A 135 3.72 13.12 -18.99
N CYS A 136 4.10 14.39 -18.76
CA CYS A 136 4.09 14.98 -17.44
C CYS A 136 2.68 14.83 -16.82
N PRO A 137 2.57 14.32 -15.58
CA PRO A 137 1.27 14.24 -14.90
C PRO A 137 0.58 15.61 -14.83
N SER A 138 -0.74 15.59 -15.02
CA SER A 138 -1.61 16.76 -14.84
C SER A 138 -1.69 17.17 -13.37
N ASP A 139 -2.10 18.41 -13.12
CA ASP A 139 -2.36 18.89 -11.76
C ASP A 139 -3.46 18.05 -11.07
N ALA A 140 -4.42 17.51 -11.84
CA ALA A 140 -5.48 16.63 -11.32
C ALA A 140 -4.95 15.26 -10.85
N GLU A 141 -4.04 14.65 -11.61
CA GLU A 141 -3.38 13.38 -11.21
C GLU A 141 -2.48 13.59 -9.98
N LEU A 142 -1.76 14.71 -9.94
CA LEU A 142 -0.96 15.09 -8.77
C LEU A 142 -1.84 15.37 -7.55
N ALA A 143 -2.97 16.05 -7.73
CA ALA A 143 -3.92 16.35 -6.66
C ALA A 143 -4.49 15.06 -6.05
N THR A 144 -4.96 14.14 -6.91
CA THR A 144 -5.48 12.83 -6.50
C THR A 144 -4.44 12.03 -5.73
N THR A 145 -3.21 11.96 -6.24
CA THR A 145 -2.10 11.22 -5.58
C THR A 145 -1.73 11.84 -4.23
N TYR A 146 -1.70 13.18 -4.17
CA TYR A 146 -1.45 13.95 -2.95
C TYR A 146 -2.64 13.94 -1.97
N GLY A 147 -3.80 13.38 -2.35
CA GLY A 147 -4.99 13.34 -1.50
C GLY A 147 -5.64 14.71 -1.29
N THR A 148 -5.62 15.57 -2.30
CA THR A 148 -6.25 16.90 -2.26
C THR A 148 -7.07 17.18 -3.50
N SER A 149 -8.08 18.04 -3.40
CA SER A 149 -8.79 18.62 -4.55
C SER A 149 -8.31 20.04 -4.90
N SER A 150 -7.34 20.58 -4.15
CA SER A 150 -6.86 21.95 -4.31
C SER A 150 -5.68 22.04 -5.29
N LEU A 151 -5.89 22.61 -6.47
CA LEU A 151 -4.81 22.90 -7.42
C LEU A 151 -3.75 23.86 -6.84
N GLY A 152 -4.16 24.79 -5.97
CA GLY A 152 -3.23 25.65 -5.24
C GLY A 152 -2.28 24.88 -4.32
N ARG A 153 -2.73 23.76 -3.74
CA ARG A 153 -1.85 22.86 -2.96
C ARG A 153 -0.88 22.11 -3.86
N VAL A 154 -1.28 21.71 -5.06
CA VAL A 154 -0.39 21.08 -6.06
C VAL A 154 0.71 22.04 -6.49
N ARG A 155 0.38 23.31 -6.79
CA ARG A 155 1.38 24.33 -7.13
C ARG A 155 2.40 24.55 -6.00
N ARG A 156 1.94 24.59 -4.74
CA ARG A 156 2.83 24.69 -3.58
C ARG A 156 3.70 23.45 -3.38
N LEU A 157 3.14 22.26 -3.62
CA LEU A 157 3.87 21.00 -3.57
C LEU A 157 5.01 21.01 -4.61
N ILE A 158 4.71 21.33 -5.88
CA ILE A 158 5.73 21.42 -6.93
C ILE A 158 6.80 22.43 -6.53
N GLY A 159 6.42 23.65 -6.15
CA GLY A 159 7.38 24.68 -5.74
C GLY A 159 8.22 24.30 -4.53
N TYR A 160 7.67 23.55 -3.58
CA TYR A 160 8.44 23.00 -2.45
C TYR A 160 9.48 21.98 -2.95
N ILE A 161 9.08 21.02 -3.79
CA ILE A 161 10.00 20.00 -4.32
C ILE A 161 11.10 20.65 -5.19
N GLU A 162 10.76 21.69 -5.95
CA GLU A 162 11.74 22.52 -6.68
C GLU A 162 12.72 23.23 -5.75
N SER A 163 12.24 23.80 -4.64
CA SER A 163 13.12 24.45 -3.63
C SER A 163 14.10 23.49 -2.94
N ARG A 164 13.91 22.18 -3.12
CA ARG A 164 14.77 21.09 -2.64
C ARG A 164 15.70 20.55 -3.74
N ASP A 165 15.75 21.19 -4.90
CA ASP A 165 16.51 20.80 -6.09
C ASP A 165 16.17 19.40 -6.63
N LEU A 166 14.95 18.91 -6.32
CA LEU A 166 14.49 17.60 -6.76
C LEU A 166 13.73 17.67 -8.08
N PHE A 167 13.00 18.77 -8.31
CA PHE A 167 12.32 19.06 -9.57
C PHE A 167 12.93 20.28 -10.25
N VAL A 168 12.87 20.26 -11.58
CA VAL A 168 13.02 21.44 -12.43
C VAL A 168 11.85 21.46 -13.41
N THR A 169 10.90 22.37 -13.23
CA THR A 169 9.76 22.52 -14.13
C THR A 169 10.12 23.42 -15.31
N ARG A 170 9.70 23.01 -16.51
CA ARG A 170 9.79 23.83 -17.72
C ARG A 170 8.44 23.88 -18.41
N VAL A 171 8.10 25.04 -18.93
CA VAL A 171 6.93 25.25 -19.78
C VAL A 171 7.42 25.68 -21.14
N ASP A 172 7.03 24.94 -22.18
CA ASP A 172 7.40 25.26 -23.56
C ASP A 172 6.55 26.42 -24.13
N LEU A 173 6.85 26.83 -25.36
CA LEU A 173 6.12 27.90 -26.05
C LEU A 173 4.65 27.56 -26.33
N SER A 174 4.29 26.27 -26.31
CA SER A 174 2.92 25.78 -26.47
C SER A 174 2.20 25.66 -25.13
N GLY A 175 2.82 26.05 -24.01
CA GLY A 175 2.24 25.98 -22.68
C GLY A 175 2.29 24.59 -22.04
N LYS A 176 2.97 23.61 -22.67
CA LYS A 176 3.09 22.27 -22.11
C LYS A 176 4.20 22.22 -21.07
N ARG A 177 3.91 21.58 -19.94
CA ARG A 177 4.83 21.36 -18.83
C ARG A 177 5.62 20.07 -19.03
N SER A 178 6.92 20.15 -18.76
CA SER A 178 7.78 19.00 -18.46
C SER A 178 8.44 19.20 -17.11
N ILE A 179 8.73 18.11 -16.40
CA ILE A 179 9.47 18.14 -15.13
C ILE A 179 10.68 17.22 -15.26
N ALA A 180 11.85 17.76 -14.96
CA ALA A 180 13.09 17.00 -14.84
C ALA A 180 13.40 16.69 -13.37
N ILE A 181 14.03 15.53 -13.14
CA ILE A 181 14.63 15.13 -11.85
C ILE A 181 16.14 15.08 -12.05
N PRO A 182 16.87 16.19 -11.82
CA PRO A 182 18.27 16.32 -12.24
C PRO A 182 19.18 15.25 -11.65
N ARG A 183 18.96 14.89 -10.37
CA ARG A 183 19.78 13.90 -9.67
C ARG A 183 19.66 12.49 -10.24
N LEU A 184 18.60 12.20 -11.01
CA LEU A 184 18.39 10.91 -11.68
C LEU A 184 18.64 10.99 -13.20
N GLY A 185 18.76 12.20 -13.75
CA GLY A 185 18.81 12.40 -15.21
C GLY A 185 17.50 12.02 -15.92
N TRP A 186 16.37 12.02 -15.22
CA TRP A 186 15.06 11.66 -15.78
C TRP A 186 14.26 12.90 -16.13
N THR A 187 13.44 12.84 -17.18
CA THR A 187 12.57 13.96 -17.58
C THR A 187 11.29 13.42 -18.20
N THR A 188 10.15 13.98 -17.82
CA THR A 188 8.84 13.65 -18.43
C THR A 188 8.71 14.26 -19.82
N GLU A 189 7.91 13.64 -20.69
CA GLU A 189 7.48 14.29 -21.93
C GLU A 189 6.60 15.52 -21.65
N PRO A 190 6.67 16.58 -22.48
CA PRO A 190 5.82 17.77 -22.31
C PRO A 190 4.32 17.45 -22.45
N ALA A 191 3.51 17.90 -21.49
CA ALA A 191 2.06 17.70 -21.50
C ALA A 191 1.32 18.91 -20.93
N GLU A 192 0.01 18.99 -21.17
CA GLU A 192 -0.81 20.01 -20.52
C GLU A 192 -0.83 19.79 -19.01
N ALA A 193 -0.62 20.87 -18.26
CA ALA A 193 -0.60 20.82 -16.80
C ALA A 193 -2.01 20.79 -16.19
N ALA A 194 -3.04 21.24 -16.93
CA ALA A 194 -4.41 21.36 -16.46
C ALA A 194 -5.15 20.01 -16.50
#